data_AF-A0A938FAY1-F1
#
_entry.id   AF-A0A938FAY1-F1
#
_cell.length_a   1.000
_cell.length_b   1.000
_cell.length_c   1.000
_cell.angle_alpha   90.00
_cell.angle_beta   90.00
_cell.angle_gamma   90.00
#
_symmetry.space_group_name_H-M   'P 1'
#
loop_
_entity.id
_entity.type
_entity.pdbx_description
1 polymer ?
#
loop_
_entity_poly.entity_id
_entity_poly.type
_entity_poly.pdbx_seq_one_letter_code
_entity_poly.pdbx_strand_id
1 'polypeptide(L)' 'VERLMNSKVSEVVVANTLPIPDEKKFSNLTVLSIAPLVARAIKEVFEDGSVTSLFDGHS' A
#
# COMPACT_ATOMS: atom_id res chain seq x y z
N VAL A 1 -10.66 -13.54 -6.38
CA VAL A 1 -9.72 -13.97 -5.33
C VAL A 1 -9.24 -15.41 -5.49
N GLU A 2 -10.04 -16.29 -6.10
CA GLU A 2 -9.75 -17.73 -6.22
C GLU A 2 -8.37 -18.07 -6.78
N ARG A 3 -7.90 -17.33 -7.81
CA ARG A 3 -6.54 -17.54 -8.36
C ARG A 3 -5.42 -17.32 -7.34
N LEU A 4 -5.58 -16.34 -6.45
CA LEU A 4 -4.58 -16.03 -5.42
C LEU A 4 -4.69 -17.01 -4.25
N MET A 5 -5.92 -17.35 -3.85
CA MET A 5 -6.19 -18.36 -2.82
C MET A 5 -5.67 -19.75 -3.21
N ASN A 6 -5.76 -20.12 -4.49
CA ASN A 6 -5.29 -21.41 -5.01
C ASN A 6 -3.82 -21.37 -5.47
N SER A 7 -3.11 -20.26 -5.24
CA SER A 7 -1.71 -20.14 -5.64
C SER A 7 -0.77 -20.76 -4.60
N LYS A 8 0.48 -21.02 -4.99
CA LYS A 8 1.55 -21.47 -4.06
C LYS A 8 2.18 -20.32 -3.26
N VAL A 9 1.60 -19.13 -3.31
CA VAL A 9 2.16 -17.93 -2.67
C VAL A 9 1.88 -17.98 -1.16
N SER A 10 2.93 -17.80 -0.36
CA SER A 10 2.82 -17.83 1.11
C SER A 10 2.04 -16.63 1.66
N GLU A 11 2.20 -15.45 1.05
CA GLU A 11 1.52 -14.21 1.48
C GLU A 11 1.33 -13.25 0.30
N VAL A 12 0.17 -12.61 0.25
CA VAL A 12 -0.14 -11.53 -0.69
C VAL A 12 -0.20 -10.23 0.09
N VAL A 13 0.70 -9.29 -0.20
CA VAL A 13 0.75 -7.99 0.47
C VAL A 13 0.29 -6.90 -0.51
N VAL A 14 -0.66 -6.07 -0.10
CA VAL A 14 -1.20 -4.96 -0.92
C VAL A 14 -1.29 -3.67 -0.12
N ALA A 15 -1.30 -2.52 -0.79
CA ALA A 15 -1.60 -1.23 -0.16
C ALA A 15 -3.11 -0.98 -0.10
N ASN A 16 -3.57 -0.19 0.88
CA ASN A 16 -4.96 0.24 1.01
C ASN A 16 -5.34 1.44 0.12
N THR A 17 -4.81 1.52 -1.12
CA THR A 17 -5.11 2.62 -2.06
C THR A 17 -6.53 2.56 -2.62
N LEU A 18 -7.12 1.36 -2.64
CA LEU A 18 -8.51 1.11 -3.01
C LEU A 18 -9.21 0.33 -1.89
N PRO A 19 -10.51 0.57 -1.67
CA PRO A 19 -11.28 -0.23 -0.72
C PRO A 19 -11.34 -1.67 -1.18
N ILE A 20 -11.10 -2.60 -0.25
CA ILE A 20 -11.18 -4.05 -0.49
C ILE A 20 -12.49 -4.56 0.12
N PRO A 21 -13.46 -4.99 -0.70
CA PRO A 21 -14.69 -5.62 -0.22
C PRO A 21 -14.41 -6.85 0.65
N ASP A 22 -15.26 -7.12 1.64
CA ASP A 22 -15.06 -8.23 2.57
C ASP A 22 -15.01 -9.60 1.87
N GLU A 23 -15.82 -9.79 0.82
CA GLU A 23 -15.80 -10.99 -0.05
C GLU A 23 -14.46 -11.23 -0.77
N LYS A 24 -13.60 -10.21 -0.83
CA LYS A 24 -12.27 -10.28 -1.44
C LYS A 24 -11.15 -10.38 -0.41
N LYS A 25 -11.47 -10.45 0.89
CA LYS A 25 -10.49 -10.73 1.94
C LYS A 25 -10.30 -12.25 2.06
N PHE A 26 -9.06 -12.67 2.23
CA PHE A 26 -8.69 -14.08 2.33
C PHE A 26 -7.50 -14.24 3.28
N SER A 27 -7.28 -15.47 3.77
CA SER A 27 -6.45 -15.74 4.96
C SER A 27 -4.99 -15.31 4.85
N ASN A 28 -4.40 -15.32 3.66
CA ASN A 28 -3.02 -14.90 3.40
C ASN A 28 -2.91 -13.53 2.70
N LEU A 29 -3.93 -12.67 2.85
CA LEU A 29 -3.90 -11.27 2.38
C LEU A 29 -3.51 -10.32 3.53
N THR A 30 -2.41 -9.60 3.35
CA THR A 30 -1.99 -8.52 4.25
C THR A 30 -2.19 -7.17 3.56
N VAL A 31 -2.84 -6.24 4.26
CA VAL A 31 -3.12 -4.89 3.75
C VAL A 31 -2.28 -3.89 4.53
N LEU A 32 -1.37 -3.21 3.85
CA LEU A 32 -0.53 -2.17 4.42
C LEU A 32 -1.14 -0.80 4.16
N SER A 33 -1.07 0.07 5.17
CA SER A 33 -1.53 1.45 5.01
C SER A 33 -0.48 2.31 4.33
N ILE A 34 -0.85 2.95 3.22
CA ILE A 34 -0.02 3.97 2.56
C ILE A 34 -0.29 5.39 3.11
N ALA A 35 -1.26 5.53 4.03
CA ALA A 35 -1.68 6.82 4.55
C ALA A 35 -0.53 7.70 5.09
N PRO A 36 0.47 7.18 5.82
CA PRO A 36 1.59 8.01 6.29
C PRO A 36 2.45 8.59 5.15
N LEU A 37 2.64 7.82 4.07
CA LEU A 37 3.39 8.28 2.89
C LEU A 37 2.62 9.38 2.17
N VAL A 38 1.32 9.18 1.94
CA VAL A 38 0.44 10.18 1.31
C VAL A 38 0.35 11.45 2.15
N ALA A 39 0.19 11.32 3.47
CA ALA A 39 0.14 12.46 4.39
C ALA A 39 1.43 13.29 4.34
N ARG A 40 2.60 12.63 4.28
CA ARG A 40 3.88 13.33 4.14
C ARG A 40 3.99 14.03 2.79
N ALA A 41 3.57 13.39 1.70
CA ALA A 41 3.57 14.02 0.37
C ALA A 41 2.69 15.28 0.32
N ILE A 42 1.50 15.24 0.92
CA ILE A 42 0.62 16.41 1.04
C ILE A 42 1.31 17.53 1.83
N LYS A 43 1.98 17.18 2.93
CA LYS A 43 2.73 18.14 3.75
C LYS A 43 3.86 18.80 2.96
N GLU A 44 4.69 18.03 2.26
CA GLU A 44 5.78 18.58 1.43
C GLU A 44 5.25 19.55 0.36
N VAL A 45 4.15 19.20 -0.32
CA VAL A 45 3.53 20.09 -1.32
C VAL A 45 3.03 21.40 -0.69
N PHE A 46 2.51 21.36 0.54
CA PHE A 46 2.00 22.53 1.22
C PHE A 46 3.12 23.44 1.79
N GLU A 47 4.26 22.85 2.15
CA GLU A 47 5.40 23.56 2.73
C GLU A 47 6.44 24.01 1.68
N ASP A 48 6.12 23.92 0.37
CA ASP A 48 7.07 24.09 -0.75
C ASP A 48 8.34 23.23 -0.57
N GLY A 49 8.19 22.08 0.09
CA GLY A 49 9.20 21.07 0.33
C GLY A 49 9.41 20.14 -0.88
N SER A 50 10.37 19.23 -0.78
CA SER A 50 10.68 18.29 -1.87
C SER A 50 10.09 16.91 -1.63
N VAL A 51 9.16 16.53 -2.50
CA VAL A 51 8.61 15.17 -2.54
C VAL A 51 9.63 14.11 -2.97
N THR A 52 10.76 14.49 -3.57
CA THR A 52 11.80 13.52 -3.99
C THR A 52 12.46 12.85 -2.79
N SER A 53 12.56 13.57 -1.67
CA SER A 53 13.13 13.06 -0.42
C SER A 53 12.31 11.93 0.22
N LEU A 54 11.05 11.76 -0.21
CA LEU A 54 10.16 10.68 0.24
C LEU A 54 10.61 9.30 -0.27
N PHE A 55 11.46 9.27 -1.31
CA PHE A 55 11.85 8.05 -2.02
C PHE A 55 13.36 7.73 -1.92
N ASP A 56 14.14 8.53 -1.18
CA ASP A 56 15.62 8.48 -1.09
C ASP A 56 16.20 7.26 -0.31
N GLY A 57 15.48 6.14 -0.23
CA GLY A 57 15.93 4.93 0.49
C GLY A 57 15.66 3.60 -0.21
N HIS A 58 15.05 3.61 -1.40
CA HIS A 58 14.61 2.39 -2.08
C HIS A 58 14.79 2.47 -3.61
N SER A 59 16.02 2.74 -4.06
CA SER A 59 16.46 2.50 -5.44
C SER A 59 17.59 1.48 -5.47
#